data_AF-A0A3M0XW26-F1
#
_entry.id   AF-A0A3M0XW26-F1
#
_cell.length_a   1.000
_cell.length_b   1.000
_cell.length_c   1.000
_cell.angle_alpha   90.00
_cell.angle_beta   90.00
_cell.angle_gamma   90.00
#
_symmetry.space_group_name_H-M   'P 1'
#
loop_
_entity.id
_entity.type
_entity.pdbx_description
1 polymer ?
#
loop_
_entity_poly.entity_id
_entity_poly.type
_entity_poly.pdbx_seq_one_letter_code
_entity_poly.pdbx_strand_id
1 'polypeptide(L)'
;PVMLQIMAIIQRERGSLKGKRAALYLDSMRYLLVHRDLARGLEPLLDADEAIQVLRPLAYEMHVNAKKDELPRHEVEGILQKELQKVKPELSAARLLENIRDRAGVLVGSGADHFMFQHKSFREFLTALEIANRGEVQLLVDHFGEQDWWDEVLLFSAGISSPNIFNEFLKQFFRSEKNAGATPALLLQMMEEAASVAEEPFKDVLNDRELVWQKHYNALKCLRLRLPAEWALKLAKQATRHEQEEVRELAVSILREAEAKEREKDKIPPRLEVVIKEANRFFNPFELNAEYILIPGGEYWFSVTGGKAKISDMYFAKYPVTNKLYRRFIMYLEGDREIAELLQLLPLEEFFQHVKAVAGREDLKNMQGYLETHPRTWAEQLRSRYDNDRRFNQDDQPVVAVTWYAARLYCFWLSLLEWCADEKGEPDWEVLLQDMYRLPHEKEWEWAARGGMRIYPWGNRPEPDVRLANFGENVGRTTPVGSYPEGATPEGLMDMAGNVWEWQENWSSGSSRKYCSLRGGSWLDDPGNLQCAARANGNPLSRGNFIGFRVARPSL
;
A
#
# COMPACT_ATOMS: atom_id res chain seq x y z
N PRO A 1 14.15 18.56 -6.08
CA PRO A 1 14.86 18.12 -4.83
C PRO A 1 13.92 17.91 -3.63
N VAL A 2 13.07 18.90 -3.30
CA VAL A 2 12.15 18.84 -2.13
C VAL A 2 11.11 17.73 -2.25
N MET A 3 10.46 17.58 -3.42
CA MET A 3 9.45 16.55 -3.61
C MET A 3 10.01 15.13 -3.50
N LEU A 4 11.18 14.86 -4.11
CA LEU A 4 11.85 13.56 -3.99
C LEU A 4 12.20 13.24 -2.52
N GLN A 5 12.64 14.24 -1.77
CA GLN A 5 12.93 14.09 -0.35
C GLN A 5 11.67 13.77 0.45
N ILE A 6 10.56 14.47 0.19
CA ILE A 6 9.27 14.21 0.84
C ILE A 6 8.74 12.83 0.46
N MET A 7 8.83 12.43 -0.81
CA MET A 7 8.47 11.08 -1.26
C MET A 7 9.29 10.01 -0.55
N ALA A 8 10.62 10.18 -0.45
CA ALA A 8 11.47 9.25 0.28
C ALA A 8 11.10 9.18 1.77
N ILE A 9 10.74 10.32 2.38
CA ILE A 9 10.29 10.36 3.78
C ILE A 9 8.93 9.69 3.95
N ILE A 10 7.94 9.98 3.09
CA ILE A 10 6.62 9.33 3.14
C ILE A 10 6.76 7.83 2.91
N GLN A 11 7.57 7.41 1.95
CA GLN A 11 7.85 5.99 1.70
C GLN A 11 8.50 5.33 2.93
N ARG A 12 9.44 6.01 3.60
CA ARG A 12 10.08 5.53 4.82
C ARG A 12 9.13 5.47 6.01
N GLU A 13 8.26 6.48 6.18
CA GLU A 13 7.38 6.61 7.35
C GLU A 13 6.05 5.87 7.22
N ARG A 14 5.54 5.68 5.99
CA ARG A 14 4.24 5.04 5.71
C ARG A 14 4.35 3.75 4.90
N GLY A 15 5.55 3.31 4.52
CA GLY A 15 5.80 2.06 3.81
C GLY A 15 5.33 1.99 2.35
N SER A 16 4.56 2.97 1.87
CA SER A 16 4.08 3.08 0.49
C SER A 16 3.82 4.53 0.08
N LEU A 17 4.00 4.81 -1.21
CA LEU A 17 3.47 6.02 -1.86
C LEU A 17 2.06 5.70 -2.35
N LYS A 18 1.06 6.51 -1.97
CA LYS A 18 -0.30 6.37 -2.50
C LYS A 18 -0.30 6.56 -4.03
N GLY A 19 -1.14 5.77 -4.71
CA GLY A 19 -1.19 5.62 -6.16
C GLY A 19 -1.07 6.89 -7.00
N LYS A 20 -2.16 7.65 -7.19
CA LYS A 20 -2.24 8.76 -8.18
C LYS A 20 -1.64 10.07 -7.67
N ARG A 21 -1.30 10.97 -8.60
CA ARG A 21 -0.57 12.22 -8.32
C ARG A 21 -1.23 13.09 -7.24
N ALA A 22 -2.55 13.31 -7.30
CA ALA A 22 -3.26 14.12 -6.32
C ALA A 22 -3.16 13.57 -4.88
N ALA A 23 -3.21 12.24 -4.71
CA ALA A 23 -3.07 11.61 -3.40
C ALA A 23 -1.67 11.78 -2.81
N LEU A 24 -0.64 11.69 -3.66
CA LEU A 24 0.75 11.92 -3.25
C LEU A 24 0.97 13.37 -2.77
N TYR A 25 0.42 14.35 -3.48
CA TYR A 25 0.54 15.76 -3.10
C TYR A 25 -0.24 16.08 -1.83
N LEU A 26 -1.41 15.46 -1.63
CA LEU A 26 -2.15 15.58 -0.38
C LEU A 26 -1.33 15.07 0.81
N ASP A 27 -0.74 13.88 0.70
CA ASP A 27 0.09 13.31 1.76
C ASP A 27 1.35 14.15 2.02
N SER A 28 1.94 14.72 0.97
CA SER A 28 3.08 15.65 1.07
C SER A 28 2.74 16.91 1.83
N MET A 29 1.57 17.51 1.55
CA MET A 29 1.09 18.69 2.26
C MET A 29 0.82 18.40 3.74
N ARG A 30 0.14 17.29 4.05
CA ARG A 30 -0.11 16.88 5.44
C ARG A 30 1.20 16.61 6.19
N TYR A 31 2.19 16.03 5.51
CA TYR A 31 3.51 15.83 6.09
C TYR A 31 4.20 17.15 6.45
N LEU A 32 4.29 18.08 5.49
CA LEU A 32 4.97 19.36 5.67
C LEU A 32 4.30 20.25 6.72
N LEU A 33 2.97 20.29 6.75
CA LEU A 33 2.21 21.20 7.60
C LEU A 33 2.10 20.73 9.06
N VAL A 34 2.10 19.41 9.29
CA VAL A 34 1.80 18.85 10.62
C VAL A 34 2.72 17.72 11.02
N HIS A 35 2.84 16.65 10.24
CA HIS A 35 3.55 15.45 10.71
C HIS A 35 5.03 15.71 10.98
N ARG A 36 5.67 16.61 10.22
CA ARG A 36 7.06 17.01 10.44
C ARG A 36 7.27 17.69 11.79
N ASP A 37 6.32 18.50 12.26
CA ASP A 37 6.42 19.16 13.56
C ASP A 37 6.14 18.18 14.71
N LEU A 38 5.14 17.30 14.55
CA LEU A 38 4.86 16.23 15.51
C LEU A 38 6.06 15.28 15.68
N ALA A 39 6.73 14.91 14.58
CA ALA A 39 7.94 14.09 14.61
C ALA A 39 9.11 14.76 15.35
N ARG A 40 9.08 16.09 15.51
CA ARG A 40 10.07 16.87 16.26
C ARG A 40 9.59 17.22 17.69
N GLY A 41 8.46 16.68 18.13
CA GLY A 41 7.88 16.93 19.44
C GLY A 41 7.31 18.33 19.60
N LEU A 42 6.90 18.97 18.50
CA LEU A 42 6.37 20.32 18.49
C LEU A 42 4.88 20.30 18.18
N GLU A 43 4.13 21.19 18.82
CA GLU A 43 2.68 21.30 18.64
C GLU A 43 2.37 22.15 17.39
N PRO A 44 1.69 21.59 16.38
CA PRO A 44 1.27 22.34 15.19
C PRO A 44 0.26 23.44 15.55
N LEU A 45 0.32 24.57 14.83
CA LEU A 45 -0.63 25.67 15.07
C LEU A 45 -2.06 25.34 14.65
N LEU A 46 -2.20 24.49 13.64
CA LEU A 46 -3.45 23.99 13.06
C LEU A 46 -3.28 22.49 12.78
N ASP A 47 -4.38 21.75 12.69
CA ASP A 47 -4.31 20.44 12.07
C ASP A 47 -4.08 20.53 10.55
N ALA A 48 -3.84 19.39 9.92
CA ALA A 48 -3.38 19.36 8.53
C ALA A 48 -4.48 19.79 7.55
N ASP A 49 -5.73 19.44 7.84
CA ASP A 49 -6.86 19.74 6.98
C ASP A 49 -7.30 21.20 7.18
N GLU A 50 -7.25 21.72 8.40
CA GLU A 50 -7.38 23.14 8.73
C GLU A 50 -6.32 23.99 8.00
N ALA A 51 -5.05 23.59 8.05
CA ALA A 51 -3.96 24.31 7.40
C ALA A 51 -4.10 24.30 5.87
N ILE A 52 -4.49 23.17 5.26
CA ILE A 52 -4.81 23.08 3.84
C ILE A 52 -6.01 23.99 3.52
N GLN A 53 -7.06 23.96 4.34
CA GLN A 53 -8.23 24.81 4.15
C GLN A 53 -7.88 26.30 4.12
N VAL A 54 -7.02 26.75 5.04
CA VAL A 54 -6.58 28.15 5.11
C VAL A 54 -5.67 28.53 3.92
N LEU A 55 -4.86 27.60 3.42
CA LEU A 55 -3.92 27.84 2.32
C LEU A 55 -4.54 27.82 0.92
N ARG A 56 -5.62 27.06 0.72
CA ARG A 56 -6.27 26.90 -0.60
C ARG A 56 -6.69 28.22 -1.25
N PRO A 57 -7.34 29.19 -0.54
CA PRO A 57 -7.72 30.46 -1.15
C PRO A 57 -6.54 31.33 -1.59
N LEU A 58 -5.40 31.25 -0.88
CA LEU A 58 -4.17 31.93 -1.29
C LEU A 58 -3.65 31.37 -2.62
N ALA A 59 -3.60 30.04 -2.75
CA ALA A 59 -3.18 29.41 -3.99
C ALA A 59 -4.07 29.79 -5.17
N TYR A 60 -5.39 29.79 -4.94
CA TYR A 60 -6.39 30.22 -5.92
C TYR A 60 -6.20 31.68 -6.32
N GLU A 61 -6.03 32.60 -5.37
CA GLU A 61 -5.79 34.02 -5.67
C GLU A 61 -4.56 34.19 -6.57
N MET A 62 -3.45 33.56 -6.19
CA MET A 62 -2.20 33.62 -6.95
C MET A 62 -2.35 33.04 -8.37
N HIS A 63 -3.05 31.91 -8.50
CA HIS A 63 -3.12 31.16 -9.75
C HIS A 63 -4.20 31.69 -10.71
N VAL A 64 -5.40 31.95 -10.20
CA VAL A 64 -6.60 32.27 -11.00
C VAL A 64 -6.75 33.77 -11.20
N ASN A 65 -6.71 34.54 -10.10
CA ASN A 65 -7.06 35.96 -10.11
C ASN A 65 -5.85 36.83 -10.47
N ALA A 66 -4.78 36.72 -9.69
CA ALA A 66 -3.57 37.52 -9.86
C ALA A 66 -2.70 37.05 -11.02
N LYS A 67 -2.75 35.74 -11.35
CA LYS A 67 -1.88 35.05 -12.33
C LYS A 67 -0.40 35.36 -12.09
N LYS A 68 0.03 35.25 -10.84
CA LYS A 68 1.38 35.59 -10.36
C LYS A 68 1.94 34.49 -9.46
N ASP A 69 3.26 34.34 -9.51
CA ASP A 69 4.00 33.40 -8.66
C ASP A 69 4.22 33.93 -7.24
N GLU A 70 4.07 35.23 -7.01
CA GLU A 70 4.27 35.87 -5.72
C GLU A 70 3.23 36.96 -5.44
N LEU A 71 2.93 37.18 -4.16
CA LEU A 71 2.07 38.26 -3.67
C LEU A 71 2.77 39.00 -2.51
N PRO A 72 2.49 40.32 -2.33
CA PRO A 72 3.04 41.07 -1.22
C PRO A 72 2.47 40.57 0.11
N ARG A 73 3.26 40.70 1.18
CA ARG A 73 2.93 40.16 2.52
C ARG A 73 1.54 40.56 3.01
N HIS A 74 1.16 41.82 2.84
CA HIS A 74 -0.12 42.33 3.33
C HIS A 74 -1.34 41.67 2.64
N GLU A 75 -1.24 41.32 1.35
CA GLU A 75 -2.28 40.58 0.64
C GLU A 75 -2.35 39.13 1.13
N VAL A 76 -1.19 38.48 1.30
CA VAL A 76 -1.10 37.12 1.83
C VAL A 76 -1.70 37.02 3.23
N GLU A 77 -1.29 37.90 4.14
CA GLU A 77 -1.84 37.93 5.50
C GLU A 77 -3.35 38.24 5.49
N GLY A 78 -3.82 39.14 4.62
CA GLY A 78 -5.24 39.45 4.47
C GLY A 78 -6.08 38.23 4.07
N ILE A 79 -5.61 37.45 3.10
CA ILE A 79 -6.28 36.22 2.64
C ILE A 79 -6.28 35.17 3.75
N LEU A 80 -5.12 34.90 4.36
CA LEU A 80 -5.00 33.91 5.42
C LEU A 80 -5.84 34.28 6.65
N GLN A 81 -5.87 35.56 7.03
CA GLN A 81 -6.62 36.02 8.20
C GLN A 81 -8.13 35.82 8.04
N LYS A 82 -8.65 36.02 6.83
CA LYS A 82 -10.07 35.81 6.52
C LYS A 82 -10.50 34.37 6.71
N GLU A 83 -9.65 33.41 6.34
CA GLU A 83 -9.93 31.99 6.53
C GLU A 83 -9.68 31.55 7.98
N LEU A 84 -8.65 32.08 8.63
CA LEU A 84 -8.39 31.84 10.05
C LEU A 84 -9.55 32.27 10.95
N GLN A 85 -10.25 33.36 10.62
CA GLN A 85 -11.45 33.77 11.37
C GLN A 85 -12.57 32.71 11.39
N LYS A 86 -12.58 31.78 10.43
CA LYS A 86 -13.57 30.69 10.37
C LYS A 86 -13.10 29.43 11.10
N VAL A 87 -11.79 29.21 11.13
CA VAL A 87 -11.17 27.97 11.62
C VAL A 87 -10.61 28.14 13.03
N LYS A 88 -9.80 29.16 13.25
CA LYS A 88 -9.09 29.42 14.51
C LYS A 88 -8.92 30.93 14.75
N PRO A 89 -9.97 31.63 15.23
CA PRO A 89 -10.01 33.10 15.29
C PRO A 89 -8.92 33.74 16.15
N GLU A 90 -8.40 33.02 17.14
CA GLU A 90 -7.36 33.47 18.05
C GLU A 90 -5.94 33.46 17.43
N LEU A 91 -5.76 32.78 16.30
CA LEU A 91 -4.49 32.71 15.59
C LEU A 91 -4.36 33.86 14.58
N SER A 92 -3.27 34.62 14.66
CA SER A 92 -2.98 35.68 13.69
C SER A 92 -2.35 35.14 12.41
N ALA A 93 -2.70 35.74 11.28
CA ALA A 93 -2.14 35.39 9.98
C ALA A 93 -0.62 35.59 9.92
N ALA A 94 -0.09 36.64 10.55
CA ALA A 94 1.36 36.86 10.64
C ALA A 94 2.08 35.68 11.32
N ARG A 95 1.55 35.18 12.44
CA ARG A 95 2.12 34.03 13.16
C ARG A 95 2.02 32.74 12.34
N LEU A 96 0.88 32.51 11.67
CA LEU A 96 0.74 31.36 10.79
C LEU A 96 1.71 31.45 9.60
N LEU A 97 1.84 32.61 8.97
CA LEU A 97 2.70 32.84 7.82
C LEU A 97 4.18 32.59 8.15
N GLU A 98 4.64 33.05 9.31
CA GLU A 98 5.99 32.77 9.82
C GLU A 98 6.19 31.26 10.03
N ASN A 99 5.22 30.56 10.61
CA ASN A 99 5.28 29.11 10.76
C ASN A 99 5.34 28.39 9.40
N ILE A 100 4.48 28.75 8.46
CA ILE A 100 4.42 28.12 7.14
C ILE A 100 5.72 28.35 6.35
N ARG A 101 6.34 29.54 6.49
CA ARG A 101 7.61 29.87 5.85
C ARG A 101 8.79 29.16 6.51
N ASP A 102 9.01 29.41 7.80
CA ASP A 102 10.25 29.05 8.49
C ASP A 102 10.26 27.60 8.95
N ARG A 103 9.08 27.02 9.18
CA ARG A 103 8.93 25.66 9.73
C ARG A 103 8.48 24.67 8.67
N ALA A 104 7.31 24.90 8.07
CA ALA A 104 6.73 23.98 7.11
C ALA A 104 7.49 23.99 5.78
N GLY A 105 7.99 25.15 5.33
CA GLY A 105 8.65 25.29 4.04
C GLY A 105 7.68 25.10 2.87
N VAL A 106 6.42 25.50 3.05
CA VAL A 106 5.43 25.49 1.95
C VAL A 106 5.48 26.81 1.19
N LEU A 107 5.71 27.91 1.92
CA LEU A 107 5.93 29.24 1.36
C LEU A 107 7.38 29.67 1.60
N VAL A 108 7.90 30.50 0.71
CA VAL A 108 9.21 31.16 0.84
C VAL A 108 9.08 32.65 0.59
N GLY A 109 9.92 33.44 1.25
CA GLY A 109 10.03 34.86 0.97
C GLY A 109 10.75 35.10 -0.36
N SER A 110 10.21 35.97 -1.20
CA SER A 110 10.83 36.49 -2.41
C SER A 110 11.05 38.00 -2.23
N GLY A 111 12.29 38.47 -2.40
CA GLY A 111 12.65 39.85 -2.10
C GLY A 111 12.42 40.23 -0.62
N ALA A 112 12.18 41.52 -0.35
CA ALA A 112 12.04 42.04 1.02
C ALA A 112 10.63 41.88 1.62
N ASP A 113 9.57 41.73 0.80
CA ASP A 113 8.18 41.76 1.29
C ASP A 113 7.17 40.97 0.43
N HIS A 114 7.62 39.95 -0.33
CA HIS A 114 6.72 39.09 -1.11
C HIS A 114 6.86 37.63 -0.70
N PHE A 115 5.82 36.85 -0.96
CA PHE A 115 5.77 35.43 -0.67
C PHE A 115 5.32 34.63 -1.88
N MET A 116 5.93 33.46 -2.05
CA MET A 116 5.57 32.49 -3.07
C MET A 116 5.55 31.06 -2.51
N PHE A 117 4.89 30.14 -3.22
CA PHE A 117 5.01 28.72 -2.90
C PHE A 117 6.41 28.20 -3.24
N GLN A 118 7.01 27.45 -2.32
CA GLN A 118 8.34 26.87 -2.53
C GLN A 118 8.38 25.92 -3.75
N HIS A 119 7.24 25.30 -4.07
CA HIS A 119 7.07 24.43 -5.23
C HIS A 119 5.80 24.81 -5.98
N LYS A 120 5.92 25.05 -7.30
CA LYS A 120 4.80 25.44 -8.18
C LYS A 120 3.62 24.48 -8.07
N SER A 121 3.89 23.17 -8.04
CA SER A 121 2.85 22.15 -7.96
C SER A 121 2.11 22.08 -6.62
N PHE A 122 2.64 22.65 -5.53
CA PHE A 122 1.83 22.81 -4.30
C PHE A 122 0.76 23.88 -4.50
N ARG A 123 1.10 25.00 -5.16
CA ARG A 123 0.11 26.01 -5.55
C ARG A 123 -0.93 25.41 -6.50
N GLU A 124 -0.49 24.70 -7.54
CA GLU A 124 -1.40 24.12 -8.55
C GLU A 124 -2.34 23.08 -7.91
N PHE A 125 -1.82 22.21 -7.04
CA PHE A 125 -2.63 21.25 -6.28
C PHE A 125 -3.66 21.92 -5.36
N LEU A 126 -3.24 22.92 -4.57
CA LEU A 126 -4.16 23.66 -3.70
C LEU A 126 -5.21 24.45 -4.48
N THR A 127 -4.84 24.98 -5.65
CA THR A 127 -5.77 25.64 -6.57
C THR A 127 -6.82 24.64 -7.07
N ALA A 128 -6.41 23.44 -7.48
CA ALA A 128 -7.33 22.39 -7.90
C ALA A 128 -8.31 21.98 -6.78
N LEU A 129 -7.83 21.89 -5.53
CA LEU A 129 -8.69 21.63 -4.37
C LEU A 129 -9.68 22.77 -4.11
N GLU A 130 -9.27 24.04 -4.30
CA GLU A 130 -10.16 25.18 -4.12
C GLU A 130 -11.22 25.26 -5.23
N ILE A 131 -10.85 25.01 -6.49
CA ILE A 131 -11.79 24.90 -7.60
C ILE A 131 -12.82 23.80 -7.33
N ALA A 132 -12.37 22.64 -6.86
CA ALA A 132 -13.25 21.54 -6.48
C ALA A 132 -14.20 21.93 -5.34
N ASN A 133 -13.68 22.60 -4.31
CA ASN A 133 -14.47 23.10 -3.19
C ASN A 133 -15.55 24.12 -3.62
N ARG A 134 -15.26 24.96 -4.62
CA ARG A 134 -16.20 25.95 -5.16
C ARG A 134 -17.13 25.41 -6.23
N GLY A 135 -16.85 24.23 -6.79
CA GLY A 135 -17.60 23.66 -7.91
C GLY A 135 -17.43 24.44 -9.22
N GLU A 136 -16.31 25.16 -9.39
CA GLU A 136 -16.03 26.02 -10.56
C GLU A 136 -15.55 25.20 -11.77
N VAL A 137 -16.33 24.20 -12.18
CA VAL A 137 -15.98 23.27 -13.27
C VAL A 137 -15.77 23.99 -14.60
N GLN A 138 -16.59 25.00 -14.90
CA GLN A 138 -16.52 25.76 -16.15
C GLN A 138 -15.15 26.44 -16.33
N LEU A 139 -14.53 26.89 -15.23
CA LEU A 139 -13.20 27.50 -15.25
C LEU A 139 -12.15 26.54 -15.82
N LEU A 140 -12.23 25.25 -15.47
CA LEU A 140 -11.33 24.22 -16.00
C LEU A 140 -11.55 23.99 -17.50
N VAL A 141 -12.80 24.04 -17.96
CA VAL A 141 -13.12 23.89 -19.39
C VAL A 141 -12.61 25.07 -20.20
N ASP A 142 -12.81 26.30 -19.70
CA ASP A 142 -12.42 27.53 -20.39
C ASP A 142 -10.91 27.60 -20.60
N HIS A 143 -10.16 27.21 -19.57
CA HIS A 143 -8.70 27.21 -19.57
C HIS A 143 -8.06 25.93 -20.12
N PHE A 144 -8.86 24.95 -20.56
CA PHE A 144 -8.32 23.76 -21.19
C PHE A 144 -7.53 24.12 -22.46
N GLY A 145 -6.27 23.65 -22.52
CA GLY A 145 -5.35 23.90 -23.63
C GLY A 145 -4.53 25.20 -23.53
N GLU A 146 -4.67 25.97 -22.44
CA GLU A 146 -3.72 27.05 -22.11
C GLU A 146 -2.44 26.44 -21.52
N GLN A 147 -1.49 26.13 -22.41
CA GLN A 147 -0.25 25.44 -22.08
C GLN A 147 0.53 26.14 -20.95
N ASP A 148 1.24 25.33 -20.15
CA ASP A 148 2.18 25.71 -19.09
C ASP A 148 1.59 26.31 -17.79
N TRP A 149 0.41 26.95 -17.83
CA TRP A 149 -0.21 27.51 -16.62
C TRP A 149 -1.22 26.56 -15.99
N TRP A 150 -2.13 25.97 -16.78
CA TRP A 150 -3.30 25.25 -16.26
C TRP A 150 -3.18 23.71 -16.27
N ASP A 151 -2.22 23.15 -16.99
CA ASP A 151 -2.12 21.70 -17.22
C ASP A 151 -2.06 20.90 -15.92
N GLU A 152 -1.22 21.30 -14.96
CA GLU A 152 -1.12 20.59 -13.68
C GLU A 152 -2.37 20.78 -12.82
N VAL A 153 -3.02 21.95 -12.84
CA VAL A 153 -4.30 22.16 -12.14
C VAL A 153 -5.37 21.22 -12.71
N LEU A 154 -5.44 21.09 -14.03
CA LEU A 154 -6.35 20.17 -14.72
C LEU A 154 -6.09 18.71 -14.34
N LEU A 155 -4.83 18.28 -14.34
CA LEU A 155 -4.44 16.92 -13.94
C LEU A 155 -4.78 16.64 -12.47
N PHE A 156 -4.50 17.59 -11.56
CA PHE A 156 -4.86 17.46 -10.16
C PHE A 156 -6.38 17.42 -9.96
N SER A 157 -7.13 18.28 -10.66
CA SER A 157 -8.59 18.30 -10.60
C SER A 157 -9.23 16.98 -11.01
N ALA A 158 -8.64 16.26 -11.97
CA ALA A 158 -9.10 14.92 -12.34
C ALA A 158 -8.90 13.90 -11.19
N GLY A 159 -7.79 14.00 -10.46
CA GLY A 159 -7.41 13.09 -9.38
C GLY A 159 -8.07 13.34 -8.02
N ILE A 160 -8.92 14.36 -7.87
CA ILE A 160 -9.63 14.65 -6.62
C ILE A 160 -10.86 13.75 -6.49
N SER A 161 -10.92 12.95 -5.42
CA SER A 161 -12.04 12.03 -5.17
C SER A 161 -13.23 12.68 -4.46
N SER A 162 -13.01 13.77 -3.70
CA SER A 162 -14.08 14.43 -2.95
C SER A 162 -13.88 15.96 -2.86
N PRO A 163 -14.80 16.78 -3.39
CA PRO A 163 -15.85 16.35 -4.33
C PRO A 163 -15.23 15.91 -5.66
N ASN A 164 -15.74 14.83 -6.27
CA ASN A 164 -15.33 14.44 -7.63
C ASN A 164 -15.98 15.40 -8.66
N ILE A 165 -15.23 16.42 -9.06
CA ILE A 165 -15.63 17.39 -10.08
C ILE A 165 -15.32 16.94 -11.50
N PHE A 166 -14.55 15.87 -11.69
CA PHE A 166 -14.06 15.45 -13.00
C PHE A 166 -15.16 14.91 -13.90
N ASN A 167 -16.15 14.21 -13.34
CA ASN A 167 -17.32 13.76 -14.12
C ASN A 167 -18.12 14.94 -14.68
N GLU A 168 -18.27 16.01 -13.88
CA GLU A 168 -18.96 17.22 -14.34
C GLU A 168 -18.11 17.96 -15.37
N PHE A 169 -16.79 18.00 -15.19
CA PHE A 169 -15.86 18.50 -16.21
C PHE A 169 -16.04 17.75 -17.53
N LEU A 170 -16.10 16.41 -17.54
CA LEU A 170 -16.30 15.64 -18.77
C LEU A 170 -17.61 15.99 -19.48
N LYS A 171 -18.72 16.19 -18.74
CA LYS A 171 -20.01 16.57 -19.33
C LYS A 171 -19.92 17.91 -20.06
N GLN A 172 -19.27 18.89 -19.45
CA GLN A 172 -19.12 20.23 -20.03
C GLN A 172 -18.07 20.23 -21.15
N PHE A 173 -16.91 19.63 -20.91
CA PHE A 173 -15.78 19.57 -21.83
C PHE A 173 -16.15 18.90 -23.14
N PHE A 174 -16.81 17.74 -23.11
CA PHE A 174 -17.12 17.01 -24.33
C PHE A 174 -18.03 17.79 -25.28
N ARG A 175 -18.91 18.64 -24.74
CA ARG A 175 -19.80 19.53 -25.51
C ARG A 175 -19.14 20.86 -25.90
N SER A 176 -18.04 21.24 -25.25
CA SER A 176 -17.33 22.49 -25.52
C SER A 176 -16.63 22.51 -26.87
N GLU A 177 -16.31 23.71 -27.36
CA GLU A 177 -15.52 23.90 -28.58
C GLU A 177 -14.07 23.41 -28.45
N LYS A 178 -13.56 23.30 -27.22
CA LYS A 178 -12.23 22.73 -26.93
C LYS A 178 -12.14 21.25 -27.30
N ASN A 179 -13.27 20.57 -27.51
CA ASN A 179 -13.35 19.16 -27.92
C ASN A 179 -13.77 18.97 -29.40
N ALA A 180 -13.85 20.02 -30.21
CA ALA A 180 -14.28 19.93 -31.60
C ALA A 180 -13.19 19.43 -32.58
N GLY A 181 -11.94 19.31 -32.14
CA GLY A 181 -10.79 18.94 -32.96
C GLY A 181 -10.21 17.56 -32.67
N ALA A 182 -8.92 17.38 -32.99
CA ALA A 182 -8.19 16.17 -32.65
C ALA A 182 -8.19 15.92 -31.14
N THR A 183 -8.16 14.65 -30.74
CA THR A 183 -8.19 14.27 -29.33
C THR A 183 -7.04 14.91 -28.57
N PRO A 184 -7.30 15.77 -27.57
CA PRO A 184 -6.24 16.41 -26.82
C PRO A 184 -5.48 15.38 -25.97
N ALA A 185 -4.14 15.41 -26.01
CA ALA A 185 -3.31 14.52 -25.19
C ALA A 185 -3.56 14.73 -23.69
N LEU A 186 -3.74 15.98 -23.27
CA LEU A 186 -4.05 16.35 -21.89
C LEU A 186 -5.34 15.70 -21.38
N LEU A 187 -6.37 15.57 -22.23
CA LEU A 187 -7.63 14.92 -21.85
C LEU A 187 -7.42 13.44 -21.49
N LEU A 188 -6.56 12.74 -22.25
CA LEU A 188 -6.23 11.35 -21.98
C LEU A 188 -5.40 11.21 -20.70
N GLN A 189 -4.46 12.13 -20.46
CA GLN A 189 -3.69 12.17 -19.20
C GLN A 189 -4.59 12.44 -17.99
N MET A 190 -5.53 13.38 -18.09
CA MET A 190 -6.54 13.62 -17.05
C MET A 190 -7.38 12.37 -16.80
N MET A 191 -7.79 11.66 -17.85
CA MET A 191 -8.46 10.38 -17.72
C MET A 191 -7.57 9.36 -16.98
N GLU A 192 -6.28 9.26 -17.27
CA GLU A 192 -5.40 8.33 -16.54
C GLU A 192 -5.24 8.70 -15.05
N GLU A 193 -5.23 9.99 -14.71
CA GLU A 193 -5.11 10.48 -13.33
C GLU A 193 -6.44 10.46 -12.56
N ALA A 194 -7.57 10.27 -13.25
CA ALA A 194 -8.90 10.40 -12.67
C ALA A 194 -9.13 9.47 -11.47
N ALA A 195 -9.65 10.02 -10.37
CA ALA A 195 -9.99 9.25 -9.18
C ALA A 195 -11.15 8.27 -9.41
N SER A 196 -12.19 8.73 -10.11
CA SER A 196 -13.28 7.87 -10.60
C SER A 196 -13.98 8.51 -11.80
N VAL A 197 -14.56 7.69 -12.67
CA VAL A 197 -15.25 8.12 -13.90
C VAL A 197 -16.58 7.40 -14.04
N ALA A 198 -17.63 8.15 -14.33
CA ALA A 198 -19.01 7.68 -14.46
C ALA A 198 -19.45 7.49 -15.92
N GLU A 199 -20.57 6.78 -16.13
CA GLU A 199 -21.12 6.48 -17.46
C GLU A 199 -21.73 7.73 -18.13
N GLU A 200 -22.41 8.56 -17.32
CA GLU A 200 -23.29 9.62 -17.78
C GLU A 200 -22.64 10.60 -18.77
N PRO A 201 -21.40 11.12 -18.54
CA PRO A 201 -20.78 12.05 -19.47
C PRO A 201 -20.59 11.48 -20.89
N PHE A 202 -20.30 10.18 -20.99
CA PHE A 202 -20.09 9.50 -22.27
C PHE A 202 -21.41 9.18 -22.95
N LYS A 203 -22.37 8.70 -22.17
CA LYS A 203 -23.72 8.40 -22.66
C LYS A 203 -24.38 9.64 -23.24
N ASP A 204 -24.28 10.76 -22.54
CA ASP A 204 -24.87 12.03 -22.96
C ASP A 204 -24.32 12.48 -24.31
N VAL A 205 -23.01 12.39 -24.50
CA VAL A 205 -22.32 12.85 -25.72
C VAL A 205 -22.56 11.90 -26.88
N LEU A 206 -22.46 10.59 -26.68
CA LEU A 206 -22.64 9.62 -27.77
C LEU A 206 -24.10 9.50 -28.26
N ASN A 207 -25.07 9.98 -27.49
CA ASN A 207 -26.48 10.03 -27.89
C ASN A 207 -26.88 11.33 -28.60
N ASP A 208 -26.06 12.37 -28.51
CA ASP A 208 -26.37 13.69 -29.05
C ASP A 208 -25.95 13.79 -30.52
N ARG A 209 -26.91 13.56 -31.43
CA ARG A 209 -26.64 13.55 -32.88
C ARG A 209 -26.35 14.93 -33.47
N GLU A 210 -26.56 16.01 -32.71
CA GLU A 210 -26.30 17.37 -33.19
C GLU A 210 -24.82 17.76 -33.07
N LEU A 211 -24.04 17.01 -32.28
CA LEU A 211 -22.61 17.27 -32.10
C LEU A 211 -21.79 16.84 -33.32
N VAL A 212 -20.71 17.59 -33.57
CA VAL A 212 -19.69 17.19 -34.54
C VAL A 212 -19.05 15.87 -34.13
N TRP A 213 -18.78 15.01 -35.10
CA TRP A 213 -18.36 13.63 -34.85
C TRP A 213 -17.04 13.51 -34.08
N GLN A 214 -16.16 14.50 -34.17
CA GLN A 214 -14.92 14.57 -33.39
C GLN A 214 -15.20 14.52 -31.89
N LYS A 215 -16.31 15.12 -31.43
CA LYS A 215 -16.71 15.08 -30.01
C LYS A 215 -17.04 13.64 -29.60
N HIS A 216 -17.76 12.88 -30.43
CA HIS A 216 -18.03 11.45 -30.22
C HIS A 216 -16.75 10.61 -30.27
N TYR A 217 -15.88 10.89 -31.24
CA TYR A 217 -14.61 10.20 -31.42
C TYR A 217 -13.69 10.37 -30.20
N ASN A 218 -13.58 11.60 -29.68
CA ASN A 218 -12.79 11.91 -28.50
C ASN A 218 -13.37 11.25 -27.23
N ALA A 219 -14.71 11.24 -27.09
CA ALA A 219 -15.38 10.51 -26.03
C ALA A 219 -15.08 9.00 -26.11
N LEU A 220 -15.09 8.39 -27.30
CA LEU A 220 -14.72 6.99 -27.49
C LEU A 220 -13.25 6.71 -27.14
N LYS A 221 -12.31 7.60 -27.49
CA LYS A 221 -10.91 7.44 -27.07
C LYS A 221 -10.74 7.49 -25.55
N CYS A 222 -11.47 8.35 -24.87
CA CYS A 222 -11.48 8.40 -23.40
C CYS A 222 -12.12 7.13 -22.82
N LEU A 223 -13.24 6.69 -23.40
CA LEU A 223 -13.97 5.48 -23.01
C LEU A 223 -13.08 4.22 -23.13
N ARG A 224 -12.18 4.16 -24.12
CA ARG A 224 -11.20 3.07 -24.27
C ARG A 224 -10.35 2.85 -23.01
N LEU A 225 -10.04 3.91 -22.26
CA LEU A 225 -9.29 3.85 -20.99
C LEU A 225 -10.13 3.33 -19.81
N ARG A 226 -11.40 2.99 -20.05
CA ARG A 226 -12.33 2.44 -19.05
C ARG A 226 -12.75 1.01 -19.33
N LEU A 227 -12.20 0.39 -20.37
CA LEU A 227 -12.36 -1.04 -20.56
C LEU A 227 -11.76 -1.82 -19.37
N PRO A 228 -12.40 -2.92 -18.92
CA PRO A 228 -13.55 -3.58 -19.53
C PRO A 228 -14.91 -3.22 -18.89
N ALA A 229 -15.10 -2.00 -18.40
CA ALA A 229 -16.36 -1.64 -17.73
C ALA A 229 -17.59 -1.91 -18.63
N GLU A 230 -18.63 -2.54 -18.08
CA GLU A 230 -19.82 -2.97 -18.83
C GLU A 230 -20.50 -1.81 -19.57
N TRP A 231 -20.63 -0.66 -18.89
CA TRP A 231 -21.20 0.54 -19.47
C TRP A 231 -20.36 1.07 -20.65
N ALA A 232 -19.04 0.95 -20.57
CA ALA A 232 -18.14 1.36 -21.65
C ALA A 232 -18.31 0.45 -22.87
N LEU A 233 -18.38 -0.87 -22.67
CA LEU A 233 -18.65 -1.84 -23.74
C LEU A 233 -20.00 -1.59 -24.42
N LYS A 234 -21.05 -1.33 -23.64
CA LYS A 234 -22.38 -1.02 -24.14
C LYS A 234 -22.39 0.23 -25.04
N LEU A 235 -21.74 1.30 -24.58
CA LEU A 235 -21.64 2.54 -25.34
C LEU A 235 -20.76 2.39 -26.60
N ALA A 236 -19.64 1.65 -26.52
CA ALA A 236 -18.83 1.32 -27.69
C ALA A 236 -19.64 0.52 -28.72
N LYS A 237 -20.42 -0.47 -28.28
CA LYS A 237 -21.33 -1.25 -29.15
C LYS A 237 -22.37 -0.38 -29.82
N GLN A 238 -22.96 0.57 -29.11
CA GLN A 238 -23.89 1.52 -29.70
C GLN A 238 -23.23 2.37 -30.79
N ALA A 239 -21.99 2.84 -30.56
CA ALA A 239 -21.26 3.69 -31.50
C ALA A 239 -20.84 2.98 -32.80
N THR A 240 -20.89 1.65 -32.88
CA THR A 240 -20.67 0.90 -34.14
C THR A 240 -21.69 1.23 -35.23
N ARG A 241 -22.84 1.81 -34.86
CA ARG A 241 -23.92 2.24 -35.76
C ARG A 241 -23.87 3.74 -36.11
N HIS A 242 -22.79 4.43 -35.72
CA HIS A 242 -22.65 5.86 -35.97
C HIS A 242 -22.57 6.18 -37.47
N GLU A 243 -23.02 7.36 -37.90
CA GLU A 243 -23.07 7.74 -39.32
C GLU A 243 -21.68 7.97 -39.92
N GLN A 244 -20.75 8.52 -39.13
CA GLN A 244 -19.35 8.74 -39.53
C GLN A 244 -18.50 7.47 -39.39
N GLU A 245 -17.67 7.21 -40.41
CA GLU A 245 -16.87 6.01 -40.54
C GLU A 245 -15.78 5.90 -39.46
N GLU A 246 -15.08 6.99 -39.17
CA GLU A 246 -13.99 7.05 -38.20
C GLU A 246 -14.47 6.68 -36.78
N VAL A 247 -15.69 7.10 -36.42
CA VAL A 247 -16.33 6.76 -35.14
C VAL A 247 -16.69 5.28 -35.09
N ARG A 248 -17.23 4.73 -36.19
CA ARG A 248 -17.55 3.30 -36.27
C ARG A 248 -16.29 2.44 -36.17
N GLU A 249 -15.24 2.79 -36.91
CA GLU A 249 -13.98 2.04 -36.91
C GLU A 249 -13.32 2.04 -35.54
N LEU A 250 -13.29 3.19 -34.86
CA LEU A 250 -12.77 3.28 -33.49
C LEU A 250 -13.62 2.43 -32.53
N ALA A 251 -14.95 2.49 -32.62
CA ALA A 251 -15.84 1.69 -31.79
C ALA A 251 -15.61 0.17 -32.01
N VAL A 252 -15.47 -0.26 -33.25
CA VAL A 252 -15.13 -1.66 -33.59
C VAL A 252 -13.74 -2.02 -33.07
N SER A 253 -12.76 -1.13 -33.18
CA SER A 253 -11.41 -1.37 -32.63
C SER A 253 -11.44 -1.51 -31.11
N ILE A 254 -12.22 -0.70 -30.40
CA ILE A 254 -12.40 -0.77 -28.94
C ILE A 254 -13.03 -2.10 -28.55
N LEU A 255 -14.07 -2.54 -29.26
CA LEU A 255 -14.71 -3.83 -29.02
C LEU A 255 -13.78 -5.00 -29.34
N ARG A 256 -13.00 -4.93 -30.42
CA ARG A 256 -11.98 -5.94 -30.74
C ARG A 256 -10.88 -6.00 -29.69
N GLU A 257 -10.45 -4.86 -29.16
CA GLU A 257 -9.49 -4.83 -28.06
C GLU A 257 -10.10 -5.41 -26.78
N ALA A 258 -11.34 -5.07 -26.48
CA ALA A 258 -12.07 -5.65 -25.36
C ALA A 258 -12.20 -7.17 -25.53
N GLU A 259 -12.62 -7.64 -26.70
CA GLU A 259 -12.68 -9.07 -27.04
C GLU A 259 -11.29 -9.72 -27.04
N ALA A 260 -10.22 -9.02 -27.42
CA ALA A 260 -8.87 -9.56 -27.34
C ALA A 260 -8.41 -9.70 -25.89
N LYS A 261 -8.68 -8.69 -25.05
CA LYS A 261 -8.47 -8.73 -23.60
C LYS A 261 -9.36 -9.78 -22.94
N GLU A 262 -10.56 -10.00 -23.46
CA GLU A 262 -11.52 -11.00 -22.99
C GLU A 262 -11.15 -12.40 -23.47
N ARG A 263 -10.57 -12.58 -24.67
CA ARG A 263 -10.03 -13.85 -25.17
C ARG A 263 -8.69 -14.22 -24.55
N GLU A 264 -7.88 -13.22 -24.19
CA GLU A 264 -6.73 -13.39 -23.29
C GLU A 264 -7.20 -13.76 -21.88
N LYS A 265 -8.33 -13.20 -21.42
CA LYS A 265 -9.05 -13.70 -20.23
C LYS A 265 -9.63 -15.09 -20.45
N ASP A 266 -10.20 -15.48 -21.59
CA ASP A 266 -10.83 -16.81 -21.79
C ASP A 266 -9.80 -17.95 -21.93
N LYS A 267 -8.51 -17.62 -22.10
CA LYS A 267 -7.40 -18.56 -21.90
C LYS A 267 -7.01 -18.71 -20.42
N ILE A 268 -7.70 -18.01 -19.52
CA ILE A 268 -7.46 -17.90 -18.07
C ILE A 268 -8.82 -17.99 -17.34
N PRO A 269 -9.17 -19.12 -16.69
CA PRO A 269 -10.52 -19.29 -16.13
C PRO A 269 -10.88 -18.20 -15.08
N PRO A 270 -12.18 -17.93 -14.86
CA PRO A 270 -12.65 -16.77 -14.11
C PRO A 270 -12.29 -16.91 -12.62
N ARG A 271 -11.49 -15.98 -12.09
CA ARG A 271 -11.22 -15.83 -10.65
C ARG A 271 -11.31 -14.37 -10.22
N LEU A 272 -11.80 -14.20 -8.98
CA LEU A 272 -11.73 -13.01 -8.15
C LEU A 272 -10.37 -12.30 -8.31
N GLU A 273 -10.39 -10.97 -8.35
CA GLU A 273 -9.22 -10.12 -8.57
C GLU A 273 -8.00 -10.56 -7.74
N VAL A 274 -7.04 -11.18 -8.43
CA VAL A 274 -5.74 -11.59 -7.88
C VAL A 274 -4.66 -10.72 -8.52
N VAL A 275 -4.05 -9.90 -7.68
CA VAL A 275 -2.60 -9.72 -7.51
C VAL A 275 -1.81 -9.28 -8.74
N ILE A 276 -1.33 -8.04 -8.70
CA ILE A 276 -0.27 -7.54 -9.57
C ILE A 276 0.99 -8.38 -9.33
N LYS A 277 1.22 -9.41 -10.16
CA LYS A 277 2.54 -10.04 -10.29
C LYS A 277 3.42 -9.13 -11.15
N GLU A 278 4.12 -8.19 -10.53
CA GLU A 278 5.40 -7.78 -11.10
C GLU A 278 6.32 -9.01 -11.06
N ALA A 279 7.18 -9.22 -12.06
CA ALA A 279 7.86 -10.50 -12.31
C ALA A 279 8.59 -11.15 -11.10
N ASN A 280 8.83 -10.41 -10.01
CA ASN A 280 9.48 -10.87 -8.78
C ASN A 280 8.68 -10.60 -7.49
N ARG A 281 7.38 -10.24 -7.57
CA ARG A 281 6.55 -9.88 -6.41
C ARG A 281 5.18 -10.55 -6.46
N PHE A 282 4.68 -10.92 -5.29
CA PHE A 282 3.37 -11.51 -5.06
C PHE A 282 2.70 -10.73 -3.92
N PHE A 283 1.42 -10.39 -4.03
CA PHE A 283 0.67 -9.76 -2.94
C PHE A 283 -0.39 -10.74 -2.45
N ASN A 284 -0.45 -11.07 -1.17
CA ASN A 284 -1.42 -12.05 -0.67
C ASN A 284 -2.77 -11.36 -0.37
N PRO A 285 -3.85 -11.63 -1.12
CA PRO A 285 -5.14 -10.97 -0.90
C PRO A 285 -5.78 -11.33 0.44
N PHE A 286 -5.47 -12.49 1.01
CA PHE A 286 -6.00 -12.93 2.31
C PHE A 286 -5.36 -12.18 3.49
N GLU A 287 -4.19 -11.58 3.26
CA GLU A 287 -3.42 -10.79 4.22
C GLU A 287 -3.40 -9.30 3.88
N LEU A 288 -4.55 -8.73 3.47
CA LEU A 288 -4.65 -7.30 3.14
C LEU A 288 -3.63 -6.86 2.07
N ASN A 289 -3.36 -7.72 1.09
CA ASN A 289 -2.34 -7.53 0.05
C ASN A 289 -0.91 -7.40 0.61
N ALA A 290 -0.57 -8.17 1.64
CA ALA A 290 0.80 -8.24 2.14
C ALA A 290 1.77 -8.61 1.00
N GLU A 291 2.87 -7.87 0.88
CA GLU A 291 3.87 -8.05 -0.18
C GLU A 291 4.79 -9.23 0.15
N TYR A 292 5.00 -10.09 -0.84
CA TYR A 292 5.94 -11.18 -0.86
C TYR A 292 6.92 -10.99 -2.01
N ILE A 293 8.19 -11.29 -1.77
CA ILE A 293 9.30 -11.11 -2.70
C ILE A 293 9.78 -12.47 -3.16
N LEU A 294 9.90 -12.66 -4.48
CA LEU A 294 10.50 -13.85 -5.07
C LEU A 294 12.00 -13.85 -4.77
N ILE A 295 12.45 -14.89 -4.07
CA ILE A 295 13.84 -15.20 -3.84
C ILE A 295 14.22 -16.34 -4.79
N PRO A 296 15.07 -16.08 -5.80
CA PRO A 296 15.56 -17.12 -6.68
C PRO A 296 16.27 -18.21 -5.90
N GLY A 297 16.00 -19.45 -6.27
CA GLY A 297 16.65 -20.62 -5.74
C GLY A 297 18.12 -20.69 -6.15
N GLY A 298 18.84 -21.61 -5.53
CA GLY A 298 20.26 -21.78 -5.74
C GLY A 298 20.86 -22.84 -4.83
N GLU A 299 22.18 -22.90 -4.82
CA GLU A 299 22.93 -23.74 -3.91
C GLU A 299 23.86 -22.89 -3.05
N TYR A 300 23.91 -23.19 -1.76
CA TYR A 300 24.83 -22.51 -0.84
C TYR A 300 25.30 -23.44 0.26
N TRP A 301 26.34 -22.99 0.96
CA TRP A 301 26.87 -23.69 2.12
C TRP A 301 26.04 -23.33 3.35
N PHE A 302 25.21 -24.26 3.80
CA PHE A 302 24.32 -24.04 4.93
C PHE A 302 25.08 -24.15 6.24
N SER A 303 25.04 -23.08 7.05
CA SER A 303 25.83 -22.97 8.28
C SER A 303 25.59 -24.12 9.28
N VAL A 304 24.38 -24.68 9.28
CA VAL A 304 23.98 -25.71 10.25
C VAL A 304 24.57 -27.07 9.95
N THR A 305 24.56 -27.48 8.68
CA THR A 305 25.04 -28.80 8.27
C THR A 305 26.50 -28.78 7.84
N GLY A 306 27.07 -27.61 7.56
CA GLY A 306 28.43 -27.49 7.00
C GLY A 306 28.53 -28.11 5.60
N GLY A 307 27.42 -28.18 4.87
CA GLY A 307 27.32 -28.81 3.55
C GLY A 307 26.51 -27.98 2.57
N LYS A 308 26.56 -28.35 1.28
CA LYS A 308 25.75 -27.70 0.25
C LYS A 308 24.28 -28.03 0.44
N ALA A 309 23.43 -27.02 0.52
CA ALA A 309 21.98 -27.13 0.49
C ALA A 309 21.45 -26.52 -0.82
N LYS A 310 20.53 -27.24 -1.47
CA LYS A 310 19.79 -26.75 -2.63
C LYS A 310 18.46 -26.17 -2.19
N ILE A 311 18.16 -24.98 -2.70
CA ILE A 311 16.99 -24.18 -2.39
C ILE A 311 16.25 -23.91 -3.70
N SER A 312 14.95 -24.16 -3.73
CA SER A 312 14.09 -23.83 -4.86
C SER A 312 13.66 -22.36 -4.82
N ASP A 313 13.16 -21.83 -5.92
CA ASP A 313 12.53 -20.52 -5.97
C ASP A 313 11.36 -20.46 -4.98
N MET A 314 11.26 -19.35 -4.23
CA MET A 314 10.19 -19.18 -3.25
C MET A 314 9.86 -17.72 -3.00
N TYR A 315 8.63 -17.49 -2.58
CA TYR A 315 8.18 -16.18 -2.12
C TYR A 315 8.33 -16.09 -0.60
N PHE A 316 8.96 -15.01 -0.14
CA PHE A 316 9.03 -14.63 1.27
C PHE A 316 8.19 -13.39 1.52
N ALA A 317 7.37 -13.38 2.57
CA ALA A 317 6.75 -12.15 3.03
C ALA A 317 7.84 -11.10 3.30
N LYS A 318 7.66 -9.88 2.78
CA LYS A 318 8.65 -8.80 2.86
C LYS A 318 8.99 -8.41 4.30
N TYR A 319 8.00 -8.51 5.19
CA TYR A 319 8.10 -8.19 6.61
C TYR A 319 7.69 -9.41 7.46
N PRO A 320 8.07 -9.45 8.76
CA PRO A 320 7.42 -10.33 9.72
C PRO A 320 5.90 -10.03 9.79
N VAL A 321 5.09 -11.02 10.17
CA VAL A 321 3.64 -10.83 10.30
C VAL A 321 3.37 -9.75 11.34
N THR A 322 2.57 -8.74 10.99
CA THR A 322 2.26 -7.62 11.89
C THR A 322 1.06 -7.91 12.78
N ASN A 323 0.88 -7.11 13.83
CA ASN A 323 -0.31 -7.21 14.68
C ASN A 323 -1.61 -7.03 13.88
N LYS A 324 -1.63 -6.12 12.89
CA LYS A 324 -2.78 -5.91 12.01
C LYS A 324 -3.16 -7.18 11.24
N LEU A 325 -2.16 -7.83 10.64
CA LEU A 325 -2.37 -9.08 9.88
C LEU A 325 -2.78 -10.22 10.80
N TYR A 326 -2.18 -10.31 11.99
CA TYR A 326 -2.51 -11.35 12.95
C TYR A 326 -3.91 -11.17 13.57
N ARG A 327 -4.32 -9.93 13.86
CA ARG A 327 -5.67 -9.61 14.36
C ARG A 327 -6.75 -10.01 13.36
N ARG A 328 -6.49 -9.90 12.06
CA ARG A 328 -7.41 -10.40 11.02
C ARG A 328 -7.66 -11.90 11.15
N PHE A 329 -6.62 -12.69 11.44
CA PHE A 329 -6.78 -14.11 11.76
C PHE A 329 -7.55 -14.34 13.06
N ILE A 330 -7.31 -13.53 14.10
CA ILE A 330 -8.07 -13.66 15.35
C ILE A 330 -9.55 -13.31 15.15
N MET A 331 -9.87 -12.24 14.42
CA MET A 331 -11.24 -11.90 14.04
C MET A 331 -11.92 -13.06 13.31
N TYR A 332 -11.17 -13.77 12.44
CA TYR A 332 -11.67 -14.95 11.73
C TYR A 332 -12.09 -16.05 12.69
N LEU A 333 -11.25 -16.33 13.68
CA LEU A 333 -11.56 -17.29 14.73
C LEU A 333 -12.72 -16.86 15.65
N GLU A 334 -13.01 -15.57 15.73
CA GLU A 334 -14.13 -14.99 16.49
C GLU A 334 -15.44 -14.95 15.68
N GLY A 335 -15.40 -15.24 14.37
CA GLY A 335 -16.54 -15.14 13.49
C GLY A 335 -17.00 -13.70 13.27
N ASP A 336 -16.05 -12.75 13.27
CA ASP A 336 -16.35 -11.32 13.12
C ASP A 336 -17.00 -11.02 11.75
N ARG A 337 -17.99 -10.13 11.73
CA ARG A 337 -18.73 -9.76 10.51
C ARG A 337 -17.92 -8.86 9.59
N GLU A 338 -16.89 -8.17 10.08
CA GLU A 338 -16.03 -7.30 9.27
C GLU A 338 -15.16 -8.07 8.27
N ILE A 339 -15.08 -9.39 8.41
CA ILE A 339 -14.33 -10.31 7.55
C ILE A 339 -15.24 -11.41 6.98
N ALA A 340 -16.52 -11.08 6.80
CA ALA A 340 -17.54 -12.01 6.30
C ALA A 340 -17.13 -12.65 4.97
N GLU A 341 -16.33 -11.97 4.15
CA GLU A 341 -15.77 -12.50 2.91
C GLU A 341 -14.89 -13.75 3.14
N LEU A 342 -14.08 -13.77 4.19
CA LEU A 342 -13.23 -14.93 4.51
C LEU A 342 -14.04 -16.07 5.12
N LEU A 343 -15.06 -15.74 5.93
CA LEU A 343 -15.96 -16.73 6.54
C LEU A 343 -16.89 -17.38 5.53
N GLN A 344 -17.27 -16.66 4.46
CA GLN A 344 -17.99 -17.23 3.33
C GLN A 344 -17.11 -18.18 2.51
N LEU A 345 -15.83 -17.83 2.36
CA LEU A 345 -14.87 -18.63 1.59
C LEU A 345 -14.44 -19.91 2.32
N LEU A 346 -14.13 -19.79 3.61
CA LEU A 346 -13.76 -20.89 4.48
C LEU A 346 -14.55 -20.76 5.79
N PRO A 347 -15.71 -21.43 5.90
CA PRO A 347 -16.50 -21.45 7.12
C PRO A 347 -15.69 -21.90 8.33
N LEU A 348 -15.92 -21.26 9.48
CA LEU A 348 -15.12 -21.49 10.69
C LEU A 348 -15.16 -22.97 11.16
N GLU A 349 -16.32 -23.62 11.05
CA GLU A 349 -16.47 -25.04 11.39
C GLU A 349 -15.64 -25.93 10.48
N GLU A 350 -15.56 -25.60 9.18
CA GLU A 350 -14.75 -26.33 8.21
C GLU A 350 -13.26 -26.19 8.52
N PHE A 351 -12.80 -24.97 8.82
CA PHE A 351 -11.42 -24.74 9.27
C PHE A 351 -11.07 -25.59 10.51
N PHE A 352 -11.96 -25.66 11.49
CA PHE A 352 -11.73 -26.48 12.70
C PHE A 352 -11.69 -27.98 12.40
N GLN A 353 -12.51 -28.47 11.48
CA GLN A 353 -12.46 -29.86 11.03
C GLN A 353 -11.12 -30.18 10.36
N HIS A 354 -10.65 -29.30 9.48
CA HIS A 354 -9.36 -29.44 8.80
C HIS A 354 -8.19 -29.42 9.77
N VAL A 355 -8.19 -28.52 10.75
CA VAL A 355 -7.14 -28.48 11.79
C VAL A 355 -7.13 -29.77 12.61
N LYS A 356 -8.30 -30.28 13.02
CA LYS A 356 -8.40 -31.55 13.77
C LYS A 356 -7.88 -32.73 12.96
N ALA A 357 -8.11 -32.75 11.64
CA ALA A 357 -7.63 -33.80 10.74
C ALA A 357 -6.10 -33.87 10.70
N VAL A 358 -5.40 -32.73 10.81
CA VAL A 358 -3.93 -32.67 10.72
C VAL A 358 -3.22 -32.64 12.08
N ALA A 359 -3.92 -32.35 13.18
CA ALA A 359 -3.33 -32.15 14.51
C ALA A 359 -2.58 -33.39 15.07
N GLY A 360 -2.90 -34.59 14.57
CA GLY A 360 -2.25 -35.85 14.96
C GLY A 360 -0.98 -36.21 14.19
N ARG A 361 -0.59 -35.43 13.17
CA ARG A 361 0.61 -35.72 12.36
C ARG A 361 1.90 -35.67 13.20
N GLU A 362 2.86 -36.52 12.85
CA GLU A 362 4.13 -36.64 13.59
C GLU A 362 5.00 -35.37 13.52
N ASP A 363 4.95 -34.63 12.39
CA ASP A 363 5.67 -33.37 12.21
C ASP A 363 5.08 -32.23 13.04
N LEU A 364 3.78 -32.32 13.36
CA LEU A 364 3.00 -31.44 14.23
C LEU A 364 3.00 -31.91 15.69
N LYS A 365 4.05 -32.60 16.14
CA LYS A 365 4.18 -33.18 17.49
C LYS A 365 3.59 -32.30 18.60
N ASN A 366 2.64 -32.86 19.36
CA ASN A 366 1.88 -32.23 20.44
C ASN A 366 0.90 -31.12 20.03
N MET A 367 0.61 -30.93 18.74
CA MET A 367 -0.39 -29.97 18.26
C MET A 367 -1.80 -30.32 18.78
N GLN A 368 -2.18 -31.60 18.71
CA GLN A 368 -3.43 -32.06 19.31
C GLN A 368 -3.52 -31.70 20.79
N GLY A 369 -2.48 -32.04 21.57
CA GLY A 369 -2.42 -31.68 23.00
C GLY A 369 -2.45 -30.17 23.23
N TYR A 370 -1.83 -29.37 22.37
CA TYR A 370 -1.92 -27.92 22.41
C TYR A 370 -3.37 -27.45 22.22
N LEU A 371 -4.07 -27.90 21.17
CA LEU A 371 -5.47 -27.54 20.92
C LEU A 371 -6.42 -28.00 22.04
N GLU A 372 -6.07 -29.07 22.75
CA GLU A 372 -6.80 -29.60 23.89
C GLU A 372 -6.44 -28.93 25.22
N THR A 373 -5.43 -28.04 25.29
CA THR A 373 -5.21 -27.19 26.48
C THR A 373 -6.24 -26.07 26.47
N HIS A 374 -7.17 -26.05 27.43
CA HIS A 374 -8.42 -25.27 27.37
C HIS A 374 -8.31 -23.81 27.87
N PRO A 375 -8.24 -22.78 27.00
CA PRO A 375 -8.94 -21.51 27.19
C PRO A 375 -10.40 -21.63 26.69
N ARG A 376 -11.24 -20.61 26.89
CA ARG A 376 -12.68 -20.71 26.57
C ARG A 376 -12.94 -20.81 25.06
N THR A 377 -12.04 -20.27 24.22
CA THR A 377 -12.11 -20.34 22.74
C THR A 377 -10.72 -20.44 22.08
N TRP A 378 -10.66 -20.88 20.82
CA TRP A 378 -9.42 -20.90 20.03
C TRP A 378 -8.85 -19.49 19.78
N ALA A 379 -9.72 -18.49 19.60
CA ALA A 379 -9.30 -17.10 19.49
C ALA A 379 -8.52 -16.64 20.73
N GLU A 380 -9.03 -16.91 21.93
CA GLU A 380 -8.32 -16.63 23.18
C GLU A 380 -6.98 -17.37 23.27
N GLN A 381 -6.94 -18.63 22.82
CA GLN A 381 -5.73 -19.42 22.82
C GLN A 381 -4.66 -18.84 21.90
N LEU A 382 -5.04 -18.48 20.67
CA LEU A 382 -4.11 -18.14 19.60
C LEU A 382 -3.70 -16.66 19.66
N ARG A 383 -4.51 -15.80 20.28
CA ARG A 383 -4.20 -14.37 20.45
C ARG A 383 -2.85 -14.14 21.13
N SER A 384 -2.16 -13.07 20.71
CA SER A 384 -0.94 -12.61 21.35
C SER A 384 -1.19 -12.25 22.82
N ARG A 385 -0.26 -12.60 23.71
CA ARG A 385 -0.32 -12.19 25.12
C ARG A 385 -0.09 -10.69 25.34
N TYR A 386 0.44 -9.99 24.34
CA TYR A 386 0.77 -8.57 24.41
C TYR A 386 -0.17 -7.71 23.55
N ASP A 387 -1.31 -8.25 23.10
CA ASP A 387 -2.28 -7.52 22.27
C ASP A 387 -2.88 -6.28 22.99
N ASN A 388 -2.84 -6.26 24.32
CA ASN A 388 -3.26 -5.12 25.15
C ASN A 388 -2.08 -4.27 25.69
N ASP A 389 -0.83 -4.65 25.41
CA ASP A 389 0.34 -3.89 25.84
C ASP A 389 0.73 -2.87 24.77
N ARG A 390 0.57 -1.59 25.10
CA ARG A 390 0.85 -0.46 24.20
C ARG A 390 2.26 -0.43 23.62
N ARG A 391 3.22 -1.16 24.21
CA ARG A 391 4.59 -1.26 23.70
C ARG A 391 4.71 -2.17 22.48
N PHE A 392 3.80 -3.13 22.32
CA PHE A 392 3.91 -4.22 21.35
C PHE A 392 2.66 -4.41 20.49
N ASN A 393 1.63 -3.59 20.65
CA ASN A 393 0.31 -3.81 20.07
C ASN A 393 -0.08 -2.86 18.93
N GLN A 394 0.85 -2.05 18.41
CA GLN A 394 0.56 -1.17 17.27
C GLN A 394 0.43 -2.01 16.00
N ASP A 395 -0.45 -1.58 15.09
CA ASP A 395 -0.86 -2.34 13.90
C ASP A 395 0.32 -2.79 13.03
N ASP A 396 1.30 -1.92 12.81
CA ASP A 396 2.44 -2.18 11.94
C ASP A 396 3.66 -2.76 12.68
N GLN A 397 3.57 -2.99 14.00
CA GLN A 397 4.61 -3.74 14.71
C GLN A 397 4.50 -5.25 14.41
N PRO A 398 5.62 -6.00 14.41
CA PRO A 398 5.56 -7.44 14.30
C PRO A 398 4.74 -8.02 15.47
N VAL A 399 3.87 -8.99 15.17
CA VAL A 399 3.17 -9.72 16.22
C VAL A 399 4.19 -10.50 17.04
N VAL A 400 4.07 -10.39 18.36
CA VAL A 400 4.94 -11.10 19.31
C VAL A 400 4.13 -11.98 20.26
N ALA A 401 4.83 -12.84 21.00
CA ALA A 401 4.25 -13.70 22.03
C ALA A 401 3.16 -14.65 21.52
N VAL A 402 3.34 -15.10 20.28
CA VAL A 402 2.60 -16.19 19.64
C VAL A 402 3.43 -17.47 19.70
N THR A 403 2.76 -18.60 19.93
CA THR A 403 3.43 -19.91 19.96
C THR A 403 3.81 -20.33 18.55
N TRP A 404 4.73 -21.30 18.44
CA TRP A 404 5.06 -21.91 17.16
C TRP A 404 3.82 -22.57 16.51
N TYR A 405 2.98 -23.21 17.32
CA TYR A 405 1.71 -23.79 16.87
C TYR A 405 0.75 -22.74 16.31
N ALA A 406 0.65 -21.57 16.97
CA ALA A 406 -0.22 -20.50 16.50
C ALA A 406 0.29 -19.86 15.20
N ALA A 407 1.62 -19.74 15.05
CA ALA A 407 2.25 -19.28 13.81
C ALA A 407 2.01 -20.27 12.66
N ARG A 408 2.14 -21.59 12.90
CA ARG A 408 1.81 -22.60 11.88
C ARG A 408 0.32 -22.63 11.51
N LEU A 409 -0.57 -22.47 12.48
CA LEU A 409 -2.02 -22.37 12.20
C LEU A 409 -2.37 -21.13 11.37
N TYR A 410 -1.68 -20.02 11.59
CA TYR A 410 -1.83 -18.84 10.75
C TYR A 410 -1.46 -19.15 9.30
N CYS A 411 -0.30 -19.78 9.06
CA CYS A 411 0.10 -20.21 7.73
C CYS A 411 -0.89 -21.22 7.12
N PHE A 412 -1.35 -22.19 7.90
CA PHE A 412 -2.31 -23.20 7.44
C PHE A 412 -3.67 -22.58 7.07
N TRP A 413 -4.12 -21.58 7.84
CA TRP A 413 -5.30 -20.79 7.52
C TRP A 413 -5.16 -20.08 6.16
N LEU A 414 -4.00 -19.49 5.87
CA LEU A 414 -3.73 -18.91 4.55
C LEU A 414 -3.74 -19.97 3.44
N SER A 415 -3.13 -21.13 3.68
CA SER A 415 -3.13 -22.25 2.72
C SER A 415 -4.55 -22.73 2.41
N LEU A 416 -5.41 -22.88 3.43
CA LEU A 416 -6.79 -23.28 3.25
C LEU A 416 -7.62 -22.21 2.54
N LEU A 417 -7.44 -20.92 2.88
CA LEU A 417 -8.12 -19.84 2.16
C LEU A 417 -7.76 -19.83 0.67
N GLU A 418 -6.48 -19.99 0.33
CA GLU A 418 -6.06 -20.07 -1.08
C GLU A 418 -6.62 -21.34 -1.75
N TRP A 419 -6.63 -22.48 -1.05
CA TRP A 419 -7.18 -23.72 -1.58
C TRP A 419 -8.68 -23.66 -1.86
N CYS A 420 -9.45 -23.14 -0.91
CA CYS A 420 -10.89 -22.95 -1.05
C CYS A 420 -11.20 -21.94 -2.15
N ALA A 421 -10.41 -20.86 -2.27
CA ALA A 421 -10.53 -19.92 -3.40
C ALA A 421 -10.19 -20.55 -4.74
N ASP A 422 -9.37 -21.61 -4.72
CA ASP A 422 -8.94 -22.30 -5.91
C ASP A 422 -9.92 -23.38 -6.41
N GLU A 423 -11.01 -23.66 -5.67
CA GLU A 423 -12.00 -24.73 -5.91
C GLU A 423 -11.39 -26.13 -6.06
N LYS A 424 -10.24 -26.39 -5.44
CA LYS A 424 -9.51 -27.66 -5.56
C LYS A 424 -10.13 -28.79 -4.74
N GLY A 425 -11.40 -29.15 -4.93
CA GLY A 425 -12.02 -30.36 -4.34
C GLY A 425 -11.62 -30.69 -2.88
N GLU A 426 -11.47 -31.98 -2.57
CA GLU A 426 -10.99 -32.42 -1.26
C GLU A 426 -9.54 -31.99 -0.99
N PRO A 427 -9.21 -31.45 0.19
CA PRO A 427 -7.87 -30.99 0.54
C PRO A 427 -6.77 -32.05 0.35
N ASP A 428 -5.72 -31.71 -0.40
CA ASP A 428 -4.46 -32.47 -0.37
C ASP A 428 -3.61 -31.99 0.81
N TRP A 429 -3.62 -32.77 1.89
CA TRP A 429 -2.94 -32.42 3.13
C TRP A 429 -1.43 -32.30 3.02
N GLU A 430 -0.81 -33.01 2.07
CA GLU A 430 0.64 -32.91 1.91
C GLU A 430 1.01 -31.59 1.24
N VAL A 431 0.24 -31.19 0.21
CA VAL A 431 0.40 -29.91 -0.48
C VAL A 431 0.13 -28.73 0.47
N LEU A 432 -0.96 -28.77 1.23
CA LEU A 432 -1.35 -27.65 2.10
C LEU A 432 -0.37 -27.37 3.24
N LEU A 433 0.27 -28.41 3.77
CA LEU A 433 1.19 -28.29 4.91
C LEU A 433 2.64 -28.06 4.51
N GLN A 434 3.05 -28.48 3.30
CA GLN A 434 4.46 -28.41 2.88
C GLN A 434 4.69 -27.50 1.66
N ASP A 435 3.74 -27.43 0.74
CA ASP A 435 3.90 -26.81 -0.58
C ASP A 435 3.01 -25.57 -0.81
N MET A 436 2.42 -25.00 0.25
CA MET A 436 1.65 -23.74 0.23
C MET A 436 2.28 -22.73 1.20
N TYR A 437 1.48 -22.01 2.00
CA TYR A 437 2.01 -21.10 3.02
C TYR A 437 2.47 -21.87 4.25
N ARG A 438 3.68 -21.55 4.70
CA ARG A 438 4.29 -22.15 5.90
C ARG A 438 5.30 -21.20 6.52
N LEU A 439 5.82 -21.60 7.67
CA LEU A 439 7.04 -20.99 8.17
C LEU A 439 8.20 -21.35 7.22
N PRO A 440 9.22 -20.49 7.08
CA PRO A 440 10.40 -20.86 6.34
C PRO A 440 11.14 -21.98 7.06
N HIS A 441 11.73 -22.90 6.30
CA HIS A 441 12.73 -23.78 6.87
C HIS A 441 14.00 -22.97 7.14
N GLU A 442 14.76 -23.38 8.15
CA GLU A 442 15.95 -22.68 8.57
C GLU A 442 16.98 -22.47 7.43
N LYS A 443 17.11 -23.45 6.54
CA LYS A 443 17.97 -23.37 5.34
C LYS A 443 17.48 -22.35 4.31
N GLU A 444 16.17 -22.13 4.23
CA GLU A 444 15.54 -21.21 3.28
C GLU A 444 15.64 -19.79 3.81
N TRP A 445 15.37 -19.62 5.11
CA TRP A 445 15.52 -18.34 5.79
C TRP A 445 16.96 -17.83 5.69
N GLU A 446 17.94 -18.70 5.97
CA GLU A 446 19.35 -18.33 5.84
C GLU A 446 19.72 -18.01 4.39
N TRP A 447 19.24 -18.77 3.40
CA TRP A 447 19.46 -18.44 2.00
C TRP A 447 18.92 -17.05 1.64
N ALA A 448 17.68 -16.75 2.02
CA ALA A 448 17.03 -15.47 1.76
C ALA A 448 17.75 -14.29 2.43
N ALA A 449 18.20 -14.45 3.68
CA ALA A 449 18.98 -13.42 4.36
C ALA A 449 20.38 -13.27 3.75
N ARG A 450 21.05 -14.39 3.46
CA ARG A 450 22.49 -14.45 3.19
C ARG A 450 22.84 -14.27 1.71
N GLY A 451 21.93 -14.57 0.77
CA GLY A 451 22.20 -14.54 -0.66
C GLY A 451 23.46 -15.32 -1.05
N GLY A 452 23.75 -16.41 -0.33
CA GLY A 452 24.96 -17.24 -0.47
C GLY A 452 26.14 -16.89 0.45
N MET A 453 26.50 -15.60 0.63
CA MET A 453 27.77 -15.23 1.31
C MET A 453 27.74 -14.01 2.25
N ARG A 454 26.61 -13.34 2.45
CA ARG A 454 26.52 -12.16 3.33
C ARG A 454 26.68 -12.53 4.82
N ILE A 455 27.27 -11.67 5.64
CA ILE A 455 27.32 -11.87 7.11
C ILE A 455 26.01 -11.38 7.73
N TYR A 456 25.52 -10.22 7.30
CA TYR A 456 24.26 -9.61 7.69
C TYR A 456 23.32 -9.51 6.47
N PRO A 457 22.00 -9.33 6.67
CA PRO A 457 21.06 -9.25 5.55
C PRO A 457 21.43 -8.20 4.49
N TRP A 458 21.91 -7.03 4.93
CA TRP A 458 22.36 -5.91 4.09
C TRP A 458 23.76 -6.08 3.49
N GLY A 459 24.54 -7.06 3.93
CA GLY A 459 25.90 -7.31 3.42
C GLY A 459 26.92 -7.65 4.50
N ASN A 460 28.20 -7.50 4.15
CA ASN A 460 29.31 -7.75 5.09
C ASN A 460 29.73 -6.49 5.87
N ARG A 461 29.30 -5.32 5.40
CA ARG A 461 29.52 -4.01 6.00
C ARG A 461 28.35 -3.09 5.66
N PRO A 462 28.10 -2.03 6.44
CA PRO A 462 28.70 -1.76 7.75
C PRO A 462 28.33 -2.82 8.80
N GLU A 463 29.04 -2.82 9.93
CA GLU A 463 28.65 -3.58 11.13
C GLU A 463 27.29 -3.08 11.64
N PRO A 464 26.52 -3.87 12.40
CA PRO A 464 25.21 -3.48 12.88
C PRO A 464 25.22 -2.19 13.68
N ASP A 465 24.29 -1.29 13.35
CA ASP A 465 24.02 -0.06 14.07
C ASP A 465 22.51 0.24 14.08
N VAL A 466 22.13 1.28 14.83
CA VAL A 466 20.73 1.64 15.07
C VAL A 466 19.96 2.11 13.82
N ARG A 467 20.62 2.27 12.66
CA ARG A 467 19.97 2.60 11.37
C ARG A 467 19.64 1.34 10.56
N LEU A 468 20.32 0.23 10.86
CA LEU A 468 20.23 -1.03 10.12
C LEU A 468 19.29 -2.03 10.78
N ALA A 469 19.14 -1.99 12.11
CA ALA A 469 18.26 -2.89 12.84
C ALA A 469 17.86 -2.35 14.22
N ASN A 470 16.77 -2.91 14.76
CA ASN A 470 16.37 -2.78 16.16
C ASN A 470 16.99 -3.92 16.98
N PHE A 471 17.92 -3.63 17.88
CA PHE A 471 18.65 -4.62 18.69
C PHE A 471 19.27 -3.96 19.93
N GLY A 472 19.77 -4.77 20.86
CA GLY A 472 20.51 -4.31 22.04
C GLY A 472 19.74 -3.34 22.93
N GLU A 473 18.41 -3.51 22.99
CA GLU A 473 17.47 -2.63 23.72
C GLU A 473 17.49 -1.16 23.28
N ASN A 474 18.00 -0.84 22.08
CA ASN A 474 18.13 0.54 21.61
C ASN A 474 16.81 1.34 21.62
N VAL A 475 15.66 0.69 21.39
CA VAL A 475 14.31 1.26 21.51
C VAL A 475 13.55 0.72 22.74
N GLY A 476 13.98 -0.42 23.30
CA GLY A 476 13.35 -1.10 24.44
C GLY A 476 12.00 -1.79 24.13
N ARG A 477 11.70 -2.00 22.85
CA ARG A 477 10.50 -2.71 22.32
C ARG A 477 10.68 -2.98 20.83
N THR A 478 9.74 -3.72 20.22
CA THR A 478 9.63 -3.83 18.77
C THR A 478 9.31 -2.48 18.12
N THR A 479 9.69 -2.32 16.86
CA THR A 479 9.38 -1.14 16.04
C THR A 479 8.47 -1.53 14.87
N PRO A 480 7.73 -0.58 14.27
CA PRO A 480 6.99 -0.83 13.05
C PRO A 480 7.88 -1.50 11.99
N VAL A 481 7.34 -2.49 11.29
CA VAL A 481 8.08 -3.17 10.23
C VAL A 481 8.48 -2.16 9.14
N GLY A 482 9.66 -2.36 8.57
CA GLY A 482 10.21 -1.48 7.54
C GLY A 482 10.87 -0.19 8.05
N SER A 483 10.99 -0.01 9.37
CA SER A 483 11.64 1.18 9.96
C SER A 483 13.15 1.30 9.62
N TYR A 484 13.79 0.21 9.19
CA TYR A 484 15.24 0.15 8.89
C TYR A 484 15.50 -0.23 7.43
N PRO A 485 15.23 0.65 6.45
CA PRO A 485 15.42 0.34 5.03
C PRO A 485 16.87 0.08 4.63
N GLU A 486 17.85 0.62 5.35
CA GLU A 486 19.27 0.35 5.13
C GLU A 486 19.67 -1.08 5.57
N GLY A 487 18.84 -1.72 6.41
CA GLY A 487 19.01 -3.10 6.86
C GLY A 487 18.38 -4.16 5.96
N ALA A 488 17.81 -3.77 4.83
CA ALA A 488 17.16 -4.68 3.90
C ALA A 488 18.17 -5.62 3.22
N THR A 489 17.72 -6.79 2.78
CA THR A 489 18.47 -7.55 1.77
C THR A 489 18.45 -6.81 0.42
N PRO A 490 19.41 -7.06 -0.50
CA PRO A 490 19.38 -6.51 -1.85
C PRO A 490 18.09 -6.83 -2.63
N GLU A 491 17.45 -7.95 -2.32
CA GLU A 491 16.18 -8.38 -2.90
C GLU A 491 14.98 -7.60 -2.31
N GLY A 492 15.18 -6.95 -1.16
CA GLY A 492 14.21 -6.07 -0.51
C GLY A 492 13.50 -6.67 0.70
N LEU A 493 13.95 -7.82 1.24
CA LEU A 493 13.41 -8.35 2.49
C LEU A 493 13.86 -7.48 3.66
N MET A 494 12.91 -7.09 4.50
CA MET A 494 13.10 -6.13 5.59
C MET A 494 13.04 -6.84 6.94
N ASP A 495 13.71 -6.27 7.94
CA ASP A 495 13.72 -6.78 9.32
C ASP A 495 14.16 -8.26 9.42
N MET A 496 15.01 -8.72 8.50
CA MET A 496 15.63 -10.04 8.57
C MET A 496 16.68 -10.12 9.71
N ALA A 497 17.07 -8.99 10.28
CA ALA A 497 17.94 -8.90 11.44
C ALA A 497 17.33 -7.96 12.48
N GLY A 498 17.22 -8.42 13.72
CA GLY A 498 16.67 -7.67 14.84
C GLY A 498 15.14 -7.62 14.82
N ASN A 499 14.58 -6.70 15.60
CA ASN A 499 13.16 -6.56 15.87
C ASN A 499 12.59 -7.81 16.57
N VAL A 500 12.43 -8.96 15.90
CA VAL A 500 11.95 -10.21 16.51
C VAL A 500 12.69 -11.43 15.99
N TRP A 501 12.95 -12.40 16.88
CA TRP A 501 13.28 -13.75 16.45
C TRP A 501 12.09 -14.34 15.69
N GLU A 502 12.35 -14.97 14.55
CA GLU A 502 11.31 -15.56 13.70
C GLU A 502 11.25 -17.08 13.89
N TRP A 503 10.06 -17.62 14.19
CA TRP A 503 9.81 -19.06 14.19
C TRP A 503 10.08 -19.69 12.82
N GLN A 504 10.76 -20.84 12.83
CA GLN A 504 11.05 -21.65 11.64
C GLN A 504 10.20 -22.92 11.63
N GLU A 505 9.99 -23.52 10.46
CA GLU A 505 9.20 -24.76 10.30
C GLU A 505 9.85 -25.96 10.99
N ASN A 506 11.18 -26.04 11.00
CA ASN A 506 11.90 -27.21 11.50
C ASN A 506 12.25 -27.15 13.00
N TRP A 507 12.20 -28.33 13.62
CA TRP A 507 12.80 -28.60 14.92
C TRP A 507 14.31 -28.33 14.89
N SER A 508 14.86 -27.90 16.03
CA SER A 508 16.29 -27.63 16.18
C SER A 508 17.09 -28.93 16.13
N SER A 509 18.12 -28.95 15.27
CA SER A 509 19.07 -30.07 15.09
C SER A 509 19.71 -30.48 16.42
N GLY A 510 19.65 -31.77 16.77
CA GLY A 510 20.21 -32.30 18.02
C GLY A 510 19.30 -32.17 19.25
N SER A 511 18.16 -31.47 19.13
CA SER A 511 17.08 -31.58 20.11
C SER A 511 16.21 -32.78 19.76
N SER A 512 15.73 -33.52 20.76
CA SER A 512 14.82 -34.67 20.56
C SER A 512 13.40 -34.23 20.14
N ARG A 513 13.30 -33.34 19.13
CA ARG A 513 12.11 -32.56 18.75
C ARG A 513 11.44 -31.96 19.99
N LYS A 514 12.22 -31.19 20.75
CA LYS A 514 11.78 -30.48 21.96
C LYS A 514 11.72 -28.96 21.75
N TYR A 515 12.57 -28.45 20.88
CA TYR A 515 12.69 -27.01 20.62
C TYR A 515 12.61 -26.73 19.12
N CYS A 516 11.87 -25.68 18.74
CA CYS A 516 11.78 -25.20 17.37
C CYS A 516 12.88 -24.17 17.11
N SER A 517 13.38 -24.11 15.88
CA SER A 517 14.46 -23.20 15.50
C SER A 517 13.95 -21.76 15.40
N LEU A 518 14.83 -20.81 15.68
CA LEU A 518 14.61 -19.37 15.61
C LEU A 518 15.75 -18.71 14.83
N ARG A 519 15.44 -17.71 14.00
CA ARG A 519 16.40 -16.92 13.22
C ARG A 519 16.18 -15.41 13.33
N GLY A 520 17.21 -14.62 13.03
CA GLY A 520 17.13 -13.16 12.86
C GLY A 520 17.58 -12.31 14.04
N GLY A 521 17.60 -12.83 15.28
CA GLY A 521 17.81 -11.97 16.45
C GLY A 521 16.59 -11.10 16.77
N SER A 522 16.60 -10.40 17.90
CA SER A 522 15.49 -9.53 18.29
C SER A 522 15.96 -8.17 18.79
N TRP A 523 15.00 -7.30 19.13
CA TRP A 523 15.25 -6.01 19.77
C TRP A 523 16.04 -6.09 21.09
N LEU A 524 16.07 -7.26 21.76
CA LEU A 524 16.81 -7.49 23.01
C LEU A 524 18.27 -7.92 22.80
N ASP A 525 18.62 -8.40 21.61
CA ASP A 525 19.84 -9.17 21.42
C ASP A 525 21.05 -8.31 21.00
N ASP A 526 22.24 -8.80 21.32
CA ASP A 526 23.49 -8.20 20.91
C ASP A 526 23.76 -8.35 19.39
N PRO A 527 24.64 -7.51 18.79
CA PRO A 527 24.98 -7.55 17.36
C PRO A 527 25.35 -8.93 16.79
N GLY A 528 25.93 -9.81 17.62
CA GLY A 528 26.30 -11.17 17.21
C GLY A 528 25.10 -12.02 16.76
N ASN A 529 23.93 -11.78 17.34
CA ASN A 529 22.69 -12.50 17.00
C ASN A 529 22.01 -11.99 15.73
N LEU A 530 22.51 -10.90 15.13
CA LEU A 530 21.97 -10.32 13.89
C LEU A 530 22.56 -10.93 12.62
N GLN A 531 23.59 -11.77 12.75
CA GLN A 531 24.21 -12.42 11.61
C GLN A 531 23.22 -13.39 10.95
N CYS A 532 23.27 -13.51 9.62
CA CYS A 532 22.38 -14.41 8.87
C CYS A 532 22.50 -15.87 9.34
N ALA A 533 23.66 -16.28 9.87
CA ALA A 533 23.92 -17.62 10.37
C ALA A 533 23.67 -17.77 11.88
N ALA A 534 23.27 -16.71 12.60
CA ALA A 534 22.93 -16.78 14.02
C ALA A 534 21.64 -17.60 14.22
N ARG A 535 21.60 -18.36 15.32
CA ARG A 535 20.53 -19.32 15.59
C ARG A 535 20.17 -19.29 17.06
N ALA A 536 18.89 -19.40 17.32
CA ALA A 536 18.36 -19.73 18.63
C ALA A 536 17.37 -20.89 18.51
N ASN A 537 16.87 -21.36 19.65
CA ASN A 537 15.75 -22.28 19.68
C ASN A 537 14.83 -21.94 20.86
N GLY A 538 13.57 -22.33 20.74
CA GLY A 538 12.56 -22.04 21.76
C GLY A 538 11.63 -23.22 21.94
N ASN A 539 11.06 -23.37 23.14
CA ASN A 539 10.00 -24.34 23.34
C ASN A 539 8.80 -23.91 22.47
N PRO A 540 8.13 -24.80 21.72
CA PRO A 540 7.05 -24.43 20.82
C PRO A 540 5.87 -23.72 21.51
N LEU A 541 5.71 -23.88 22.83
CA LEU A 541 4.71 -23.20 23.66
C LEU A 541 5.17 -21.83 24.18
N SER A 542 6.41 -21.42 23.91
CA SER A 542 6.98 -20.15 24.37
C SER A 542 6.25 -18.96 23.75
N ARG A 543 6.10 -17.90 24.52
CA ARG A 543 5.42 -16.65 24.13
C ARG A 543 6.23 -15.43 24.56
N GLY A 544 7.46 -15.34 24.06
CA GLY A 544 8.33 -14.18 24.30
C GLY A 544 7.84 -12.95 23.54
N ASN A 545 7.95 -11.77 24.14
CA ASN A 545 7.69 -10.47 23.50
C ASN A 545 8.76 -10.04 22.48
N PHE A 546 9.68 -10.96 22.17
CA PHE A 546 10.75 -10.83 21.21
C PHE A 546 10.70 -11.92 20.13
N ILE A 547 9.66 -12.76 20.14
CA ILE A 547 9.48 -13.86 19.18
C ILE A 547 8.20 -13.61 18.36
N GLY A 548 8.38 -13.54 17.04
CA GLY A 548 7.33 -13.45 16.03
C GLY A 548 7.57 -14.51 14.93
N PHE A 549 7.13 -14.22 13.72
CA PHE A 549 7.34 -15.12 12.57
C PHE A 549 7.14 -14.41 11.23
N ARG A 550 7.58 -15.08 10.17
CA ARG A 550 7.41 -14.68 8.77
C ARG A 550 6.85 -15.85 7.99
N VAL A 551 6.11 -15.54 6.92
CA VAL A 551 5.51 -16.55 6.05
C VAL A 551 6.36 -16.70 4.79
N ALA A 552 6.50 -17.94 4.32
CA ALA A 552 7.09 -18.28 3.03
C ALA A 552 6.16 -19.25 2.27
N ARG A 553 6.28 -19.27 0.94
CA ARG A 553 5.60 -20.24 0.07
C ARG A 553 6.45 -20.57 -1.16
N PRO A 554 6.30 -21.76 -1.78
CA PRO A 554 6.90 -22.04 -3.08
C PRO A 554 6.45 -21.06 -4.17
N SER A 555 7.28 -20.89 -5.21
CA SER A 555 6.96 -20.01 -6.34
C SER A 555 6.07 -20.64 -7.42
N LEU A 556 5.91 -21.97 -7.39
CA LEU A 556 5.19 -22.77 -8.40
C LEU A 556 3.75 -23.05 -7.98
#